data_AF-A0A2G9I7N8-F1
#
_entry.id   AF-A0A2G9I7N8-F1
#
_cell.length_a   1.000
_cell.length_b   1.000
_cell.length_c   1.000
_cell.angle_alpha   90.00
_cell.angle_beta   90.00
_cell.angle_gamma   90.00
#
_symmetry.space_group_name_H-M   'P 1'
#
loop_
_entity.id
_entity.type
_entity.pdbx_description
1 polymer ?
#
loop_
_entity_poly.entity_id
_entity_poly.type
_entity_poly.pdbx_seq_one_letter_code
_entity_poly.pdbx_strand_id
1 'polypeptide(L)'
;MAWNVFKFCTALRGLGSIMILLVLGVVGVSYYAVVITNYGPRLAAGGLGSLIAFSILIIFHCLLVMLLWSYFSVVFTDPGCVPLGWRPAVDEEKGDTDPLTMTEFPDDKENRKIRYCRKCNHLKPPRCHHCSVCGRCVLKMDHHCVWVVNCVGALNYKYFLLFLFYTFLETTLVSLSLLPHFIAFFSDGEIPGTPGTAATSFLAFVLNLAFALSVLGFLIMHISLVTANTTTIEAYEKRTTAKWRYDLGKKRNFEQVFGMDKKYWFLPAYSEQDLRRMLALQGLEHPSKPDSNMQQL
;
A
#
# COMPACT_ATOMS: atom_id res chain seq x y z
N MET A 1 18.60 19.38 -28.11
CA MET A 1 18.08 18.00 -28.24
C MET A 1 17.45 17.61 -26.91
N ALA A 2 16.13 17.80 -26.76
CA ALA A 2 15.41 17.39 -25.56
C ALA A 2 15.29 15.86 -25.55
N TRP A 3 15.87 15.23 -24.54
CA TRP A 3 15.75 13.79 -24.31
C TRP A 3 14.26 13.43 -24.17
N ASN A 4 13.72 12.70 -25.15
CA ASN A 4 12.33 12.28 -25.16
C ASN A 4 12.08 11.25 -24.04
N VAL A 5 11.67 11.74 -22.87
CA VAL A 5 11.20 10.93 -21.72
C VAL A 5 10.10 9.94 -22.12
N PHE A 6 9.36 10.22 -23.20
CA PHE A 6 8.34 9.33 -23.77
C PHE A 6 8.87 7.98 -24.30
N LYS A 7 10.15 7.86 -24.69
CA LYS A 7 10.72 6.55 -25.09
C LYS A 7 10.93 5.60 -23.91
N PHE A 8 11.11 6.12 -22.69
CA PHE A 8 11.24 5.30 -21.49
C PHE A 8 9.90 4.70 -21.01
N CYS A 9 8.76 5.31 -21.36
CA CYS A 9 7.44 4.83 -20.94
C CYS A 9 7.09 3.44 -21.46
N THR A 10 7.52 3.05 -22.66
CA THR A 10 7.22 1.71 -23.21
C THR A 10 8.10 0.63 -22.57
N ALA A 11 9.38 0.93 -22.34
CA ALA A 11 10.31 0.04 -21.64
C ALA A 11 9.92 -0.13 -20.16
N LEU A 12 9.52 0.95 -19.46
CA LEU A 12 9.01 0.87 -18.08
C LEU A 12 7.67 0.13 -17.99
N ARG A 13 6.78 0.21 -18.98
CA ARG A 13 5.55 -0.60 -19.03
C ARG A 13 5.85 -2.09 -19.22
N GLY A 14 6.84 -2.42 -20.06
CA GLY A 14 7.38 -3.78 -20.18
C GLY A 14 7.99 -4.27 -18.87
N LEU A 15 8.80 -3.44 -18.21
CA LEU A 15 9.42 -3.76 -16.92
C LEU A 15 8.40 -3.90 -15.78
N GLY A 16 7.33 -3.11 -15.82
CA GLY A 16 6.20 -3.23 -14.90
C GLY A 16 5.51 -4.58 -15.00
N SER A 17 5.26 -5.06 -16.22
CA SER A 17 4.70 -6.40 -16.44
C SER A 17 5.58 -7.50 -15.84
N ILE A 18 6.90 -7.33 -15.87
CA ILE A 18 7.85 -8.27 -15.24
C ILE A 18 7.67 -8.33 -13.72
N MET A 19 7.43 -7.19 -13.05
CA MET A 19 7.23 -7.17 -11.60
C MET A 19 5.94 -7.88 -11.17
N ILE A 20 4.85 -7.71 -11.94
CA ILE A 20 3.60 -8.43 -11.71
C ILE A 20 3.82 -9.94 -11.88
N LEU A 21 4.50 -10.34 -12.97
CA LEU A 21 4.83 -11.74 -13.21
C LEU A 21 5.73 -12.32 -12.12
N LEU A 22 6.67 -11.54 -11.57
CA LEU A 22 7.51 -11.96 -10.46
C LEU A 22 6.67 -12.22 -9.20
N VAL A 23 5.75 -11.31 -8.84
CA VAL A 23 4.85 -11.49 -7.69
C VAL A 23 4.01 -12.75 -7.87
N LEU A 24 3.38 -12.92 -9.03
CA LEU A 24 2.59 -14.11 -9.33
C LEU A 24 3.43 -15.40 -9.37
N GLY A 25 4.67 -15.31 -9.82
CA GLY A 25 5.63 -16.42 -9.80
C GLY A 25 5.97 -16.86 -8.39
N VAL A 26 6.25 -15.93 -7.48
CA VAL A 26 6.51 -16.24 -6.06
C VAL A 26 5.27 -16.89 -5.42
N VAL A 27 4.08 -16.32 -5.65
CA VAL A 27 2.81 -16.91 -5.18
C VAL A 27 2.60 -18.31 -5.75
N GLY A 28 2.91 -18.52 -7.04
CA GLY A 28 2.81 -19.82 -7.69
C GLY A 28 3.75 -20.87 -7.10
N VAL A 29 5.00 -20.49 -6.79
CA VAL A 29 5.96 -21.38 -6.10
C VAL A 29 5.45 -21.74 -4.70
N SER A 30 4.93 -20.78 -3.93
CA SER A 30 4.33 -21.03 -2.63
C SER A 30 3.12 -21.98 -2.72
N TYR A 31 2.24 -21.76 -3.69
CA TYR A 31 1.07 -22.62 -3.95
C TYR A 31 1.52 -24.04 -4.28
N TYR A 32 2.46 -24.19 -5.21
CA TYR A 32 2.96 -25.50 -5.61
C TYR A 32 3.60 -26.24 -4.43
N ALA A 33 4.44 -25.56 -3.64
CA ALA A 33 5.04 -26.15 -2.46
C ALA A 33 4.00 -26.55 -1.40
N VAL A 34 3.11 -25.65 -0.99
CA VAL A 34 2.18 -25.96 0.10
C VAL A 34 1.09 -26.94 -0.36
N VAL A 35 0.43 -26.65 -1.48
CA VAL A 35 -0.78 -27.37 -1.91
C VAL A 35 -0.41 -28.65 -2.65
N ILE A 36 0.46 -28.59 -3.65
CA ILE A 36 0.68 -29.71 -4.56
C ILE A 36 1.65 -30.73 -3.96
N THR A 37 2.76 -30.28 -3.38
CA THR A 37 3.82 -31.21 -2.97
C THR A 37 3.72 -31.67 -1.52
N ASN A 38 3.15 -30.87 -0.61
CA ASN A 38 3.14 -31.18 0.82
C ASN A 38 1.74 -31.54 1.36
N TYR A 39 0.79 -30.60 1.38
CA TYR A 39 -0.48 -30.79 2.10
C TYR A 39 -1.58 -31.45 1.28
N GLY A 40 -1.61 -31.30 -0.05
CA GLY A 40 -2.55 -32.00 -0.92
C GLY A 40 -2.41 -33.53 -0.86
N PRO A 41 -1.20 -34.09 -1.02
CA PRO A 41 -0.98 -35.53 -0.86
C PRO A 41 -1.32 -36.04 0.54
N ARG A 42 -1.00 -35.25 1.59
CA ARG A 42 -1.34 -35.58 2.98
C ARG A 42 -2.85 -35.60 3.23
N LEU A 43 -3.59 -34.71 2.58
CA LEU A 43 -5.06 -34.72 2.61
C LEU A 43 -5.62 -35.97 1.91
N ALA A 44 -5.09 -36.32 0.74
CA ALA A 44 -5.52 -37.48 -0.05
C ALA A 44 -5.21 -38.82 0.63
N ALA A 45 -4.11 -38.91 1.37
CA ALA A 45 -3.70 -40.13 2.09
C ALA A 45 -4.61 -40.49 3.29
N GLY A 46 -5.43 -39.55 3.78
CA GLY A 46 -6.36 -39.78 4.90
C GLY A 46 -5.70 -39.81 6.29
N GLY A 47 -6.46 -40.27 7.30
CA GLY A 47 -6.00 -40.37 8.70
C GLY A 47 -5.98 -39.04 9.46
N LEU A 48 -5.44 -39.02 10.68
CA LEU A 48 -5.43 -37.82 11.55
C LEU A 48 -4.67 -36.63 10.93
N GLY A 49 -3.64 -36.93 10.12
CA GLY A 49 -2.87 -35.91 9.39
C GLY A 49 -3.67 -35.17 8.32
N SER A 50 -4.78 -35.75 7.83
CA SER A 50 -5.65 -35.14 6.83
C SER A 50 -6.46 -33.97 7.38
N LEU A 51 -6.86 -33.99 8.66
CA LEU A 51 -7.59 -32.87 9.29
C LEU A 51 -6.71 -31.62 9.42
N ILE A 52 -5.44 -31.82 9.80
CA ILE A 52 -4.44 -30.74 9.86
C ILE A 52 -4.20 -30.18 8.45
N ALA A 53 -4.03 -31.07 7.46
CA ALA A 53 -3.83 -30.66 6.08
C ALA A 53 -5.03 -29.88 5.53
N PHE A 54 -6.25 -30.35 5.78
CA PHE A 54 -7.47 -29.67 5.40
C PHE A 54 -7.56 -28.27 6.01
N SER A 55 -7.26 -28.15 7.31
CA SER A 55 -7.30 -26.87 8.02
C SER A 55 -6.29 -25.86 7.44
N ILE A 56 -5.05 -26.29 7.22
CA ILE A 56 -3.99 -25.46 6.63
C ILE A 56 -4.38 -25.05 5.20
N LEU A 57 -4.88 -25.98 4.39
CA LEU A 57 -5.29 -25.69 3.01
C LEU A 57 -6.46 -24.70 2.95
N ILE A 58 -7.45 -24.80 3.84
CA ILE A 58 -8.54 -23.81 3.91
C ILE A 58 -7.99 -22.43 4.25
N ILE A 59 -7.18 -22.31 5.30
CA ILE A 59 -6.63 -21.03 5.73
C ILE A 59 -5.78 -20.43 4.60
N PHE A 60 -4.92 -21.25 3.99
CA PHE A 60 -4.09 -20.87 2.85
C PHE A 60 -4.93 -20.33 1.69
N HIS A 61 -5.96 -21.04 1.23
CA HIS A 61 -6.78 -20.57 0.11
C HIS A 61 -7.58 -19.31 0.47
N CYS A 62 -8.08 -19.18 1.69
CA CYS A 62 -8.76 -17.96 2.15
C CYS A 62 -7.80 -16.75 2.15
N LEU A 63 -6.59 -16.92 2.68
CA LEU A 63 -5.57 -15.87 2.68
C LEU A 63 -5.10 -15.53 1.26
N LEU A 64 -4.89 -16.54 0.41
CA LEU A 64 -4.52 -16.36 -0.99
C LEU A 64 -5.56 -15.54 -1.77
N VAL A 65 -6.86 -15.84 -1.59
CA VAL A 65 -7.95 -15.05 -2.20
C VAL A 65 -7.87 -13.60 -1.74
N MET A 66 -7.70 -13.35 -0.44
CA MET A 66 -7.63 -12.00 0.10
C MET A 66 -6.36 -11.24 -0.33
N LEU A 67 -5.22 -11.95 -0.43
CA LEU A 67 -3.95 -11.42 -0.93
C LEU A 67 -4.10 -10.99 -2.38
N LEU A 68 -4.58 -11.88 -3.26
CA LEU A 68 -4.73 -11.58 -4.68
C LEU A 68 -5.77 -10.48 -4.92
N TRP A 69 -6.91 -10.52 -4.21
CA TRP A 69 -7.91 -9.47 -4.30
C TRP A 69 -7.34 -8.12 -3.88
N SER A 70 -6.59 -8.05 -2.78
CA SER A 70 -5.96 -6.80 -2.32
C SER A 70 -4.87 -6.32 -3.29
N TYR A 71 -4.04 -7.25 -3.81
CA TYR A 71 -2.98 -6.96 -4.78
C TYR A 71 -3.55 -6.36 -6.07
N PHE A 72 -4.52 -7.04 -6.69
CA PHE A 72 -5.13 -6.52 -7.91
C PHE A 72 -5.93 -5.23 -7.67
N SER A 73 -6.53 -5.06 -6.49
CA SER A 73 -7.18 -3.81 -6.12
C SER A 73 -6.20 -2.63 -6.10
N VAL A 74 -5.00 -2.78 -5.52
CA VAL A 74 -3.99 -1.71 -5.54
C VAL A 74 -3.37 -1.49 -6.94
N VAL A 75 -3.15 -2.56 -7.71
CA VAL A 75 -2.60 -2.49 -9.07
C VAL A 75 -3.55 -1.73 -10.01
N PHE A 76 -4.85 -2.05 -9.99
CA PHE A 76 -5.81 -1.52 -10.97
C PHE A 76 -6.53 -0.24 -10.54
N THR A 77 -6.51 0.10 -9.25
CA THR A 77 -7.14 1.35 -8.78
C THR A 77 -6.26 2.56 -9.09
N ASP A 78 -6.83 3.58 -9.72
CA ASP A 78 -6.17 4.88 -9.87
C ASP A 78 -5.86 5.46 -8.48
N PRO A 79 -4.61 5.81 -8.15
CA PRO A 79 -4.25 6.33 -6.82
C PRO A 79 -4.84 7.70 -6.47
N GLY A 80 -5.48 8.38 -7.43
CA GLY A 80 -6.05 9.72 -7.29
C GLY A 80 -5.30 10.73 -8.15
N CYS A 81 -6.01 11.38 -9.06
CA CYS A 81 -5.52 12.50 -9.86
C CYS A 81 -6.10 13.83 -9.36
N VAL A 82 -5.40 14.93 -9.65
CA VAL A 82 -5.96 16.27 -9.46
C VAL A 82 -7.02 16.52 -10.55
N PRO A 83 -8.28 16.86 -10.19
CA PRO A 83 -9.31 17.18 -11.16
C PRO A 83 -8.92 18.35 -12.06
N LEU A 84 -9.38 18.31 -13.31
CA LEU A 84 -9.18 19.41 -14.25
C LEU A 84 -9.82 20.69 -13.71
N GLY A 85 -9.05 21.78 -13.74
CA GLY A 85 -9.53 23.08 -13.26
C GLY A 85 -9.70 23.17 -11.74
N TRP A 86 -9.15 22.22 -10.95
CA TRP A 86 -9.17 22.33 -9.49
C TRP A 86 -8.58 23.67 -9.04
N ARG A 87 -9.33 24.36 -8.19
CA ARG A 87 -8.90 25.58 -7.50
C ARG A 87 -9.14 25.41 -6.00
N PRO A 88 -8.29 26.00 -5.15
CA PRO A 88 -8.55 26.02 -3.71
C PRO A 88 -9.86 26.77 -3.45
N ALA A 89 -10.66 26.28 -2.49
CA ALA A 89 -11.76 27.07 -1.96
C ALA A 89 -11.15 28.31 -1.28
N VAL A 90 -11.43 29.49 -1.83
CA VAL A 90 -11.04 30.76 -1.24
C VAL A 90 -12.22 31.21 -0.37
N ASP A 91 -12.00 31.44 0.92
CA ASP A 91 -13.01 32.09 1.76
C ASP A 91 -13.19 33.52 1.23
N GLU A 92 -14.32 33.81 0.59
CA GLU A 92 -14.64 35.13 0.00
C GLU A 92 -14.69 36.27 1.04
N GLU A 93 -14.64 35.97 2.35
CA GLU A 93 -14.60 36.98 3.43
C GLU A 93 -13.23 37.66 3.60
N LYS A 94 -12.14 37.10 3.06
CA LYS A 94 -10.85 37.80 2.98
C LYS A 94 -10.60 38.20 1.53
N GLY A 95 -11.25 39.29 1.12
CA GLY A 95 -10.88 39.99 -0.09
C GLY A 95 -9.42 40.42 -0.02
N ASP A 96 -8.53 39.70 -0.69
CA ASP A 96 -7.60 40.33 -1.63
C ASP A 96 -6.83 39.34 -2.51
N THR A 97 -6.77 39.72 -3.79
CA THR A 97 -5.78 39.38 -4.83
C THR A 97 -5.84 38.04 -5.61
N ASP A 98 -5.75 38.25 -6.93
CA ASP A 98 -5.74 37.31 -8.05
C ASP A 98 -4.75 36.12 -7.89
N PRO A 99 -5.19 34.86 -8.09
CA PRO A 99 -4.36 33.66 -7.95
C PRO A 99 -3.13 33.58 -8.88
N LEU A 100 -2.99 34.47 -9.86
CA LEU A 100 -1.94 34.42 -10.87
C LEU A 100 -0.62 35.12 -10.47
N THR A 101 -0.56 35.81 -9.32
CA THR A 101 0.57 36.70 -8.97
C THR A 101 1.49 36.21 -7.84
N MET A 102 1.41 34.95 -7.41
CA MET A 102 2.32 34.40 -6.38
C MET A 102 3.64 33.92 -6.99
N THR A 103 4.44 34.87 -7.46
CA THR A 103 5.84 34.69 -7.84
C THR A 103 6.71 34.51 -6.58
N GLU A 104 7.71 33.64 -6.69
CA GLU A 104 8.62 33.21 -5.62
C GLU A 104 9.40 34.36 -4.97
N PHE A 105 9.07 34.75 -3.73
CA PHE A 105 9.98 35.47 -2.82
C PHE A 105 9.80 35.03 -1.35
N PRO A 106 10.87 35.11 -0.52
CA PRO A 106 10.99 34.40 0.75
C PRO A 106 10.39 35.20 1.92
N ASP A 107 10.10 34.47 3.00
CA ASP A 107 9.60 34.94 4.29
C ASP A 107 8.20 35.58 4.29
N ASP A 108 7.19 34.72 4.53
CA ASP A 108 6.21 35.06 5.56
C ASP A 108 5.48 33.81 6.05
N LYS A 109 5.44 33.64 7.37
CA LYS A 109 5.07 32.43 8.11
C LYS A 109 3.58 32.40 8.49
N GLU A 110 2.64 32.65 7.59
CA GLU A 110 1.23 32.41 7.98
C GLU A 110 0.21 32.23 6.85
N ASN A 111 0.59 32.42 5.58
CA ASN A 111 -0.32 32.12 4.48
C ASN A 111 -0.15 30.68 4.01
N ARG A 112 -1.27 29.96 3.84
CA ARG A 112 -1.35 28.65 3.17
C ARG A 112 -0.77 28.79 1.75
N LYS A 113 0.55 28.70 1.59
CA LYS A 113 1.21 28.83 0.27
C LYS A 113 0.73 27.67 -0.60
N ILE A 114 -0.21 27.96 -1.49
CA ILE A 114 -0.74 27.00 -2.45
C ILE A 114 0.43 26.57 -3.33
N ARG A 115 0.78 25.28 -3.29
CA ARG A 115 1.93 24.77 -4.04
C ARG A 115 1.58 24.63 -5.51
N TYR A 116 2.48 24.97 -6.41
CA TYR A 116 2.28 24.80 -7.86
C TYR A 116 3.07 23.60 -8.41
N CYS A 117 2.52 22.92 -9.42
CA CYS A 117 3.26 21.91 -10.19
C CYS A 117 3.68 22.47 -11.55
N ARG A 118 4.96 22.83 -11.71
CA ARG A 118 5.49 23.29 -13.01
C ARG A 118 5.38 22.24 -14.12
N LYS A 119 5.52 20.96 -13.81
CA LYS A 119 5.46 19.85 -14.79
C LYS A 119 4.05 19.59 -15.31
N CYS A 120 3.04 19.74 -14.45
CA CYS A 120 1.63 19.48 -14.81
C CYS A 120 0.85 20.78 -15.08
N ASN A 121 1.45 21.94 -14.85
CA ASN A 121 0.87 23.26 -15.07
C ASN A 121 -0.46 23.51 -14.33
N HIS A 122 -0.53 23.12 -13.05
CA HIS A 122 -1.70 23.36 -12.19
C HIS A 122 -1.31 23.51 -10.71
N LEU A 123 -2.24 24.06 -9.92
CA LEU A 123 -2.11 24.14 -8.45
C LEU A 123 -2.22 22.74 -7.84
N LYS A 124 -1.46 22.47 -6.79
CA LYS A 124 -1.46 21.21 -6.06
C LYS A 124 -2.41 21.30 -4.86
N PRO A 125 -3.39 20.38 -4.76
CA PRO A 125 -4.13 20.19 -3.52
C PRO A 125 -3.21 19.90 -2.32
N PRO A 126 -3.69 20.10 -1.09
CA PRO A 126 -2.95 19.68 0.11
C PRO A 126 -2.50 18.22 0.00
N ARG A 127 -1.30 17.89 0.50
CA ARG A 127 -0.74 16.52 0.50
C ARG A 127 -0.54 15.89 -0.90
N CYS A 128 -0.75 16.64 -1.99
CA CYS A 128 -0.49 16.16 -3.35
C CYS A 128 1.00 16.33 -3.75
N HIS A 129 1.58 15.31 -4.37
CA HIS A 129 2.95 15.34 -4.90
C HIS A 129 2.98 14.87 -6.36
N HIS A 130 3.96 15.34 -7.13
CA HIS A 130 4.16 14.91 -8.51
C HIS A 130 5.04 13.67 -8.53
N CYS A 131 4.56 12.58 -9.12
CA CYS A 131 5.38 11.41 -9.36
C CYS A 131 5.96 11.45 -10.78
N SER A 132 7.28 11.46 -10.90
CA SER A 132 7.98 11.44 -12.19
C SER A 132 7.75 10.14 -12.97
N VAL A 133 7.55 9.02 -12.27
CA VAL A 133 7.29 7.71 -12.90
C VAL A 133 5.87 7.64 -13.45
N CYS A 134 4.88 8.04 -12.64
CA CYS A 134 3.48 8.12 -13.08
C CYS A 134 3.24 9.30 -14.06
N GLY A 135 4.15 10.28 -14.13
CA GLY A 135 4.06 11.45 -15.02
C GLY A 135 2.97 12.46 -14.64
N ARG A 136 2.45 12.40 -13.40
CA ARG A 136 1.31 13.20 -12.95
C ARG A 136 1.36 13.52 -11.46
N CYS A 137 0.54 14.49 -11.06
CA CYS A 137 0.24 14.77 -9.65
C CYS A 137 -0.72 13.72 -9.07
N VAL A 138 -0.33 13.15 -7.92
CA VAL A 138 -1.08 12.13 -7.18
C VAL A 138 -1.60 12.70 -5.87
N LEU A 139 -2.89 12.52 -5.60
CA LEU A 139 -3.54 12.99 -4.37
C LEU A 139 -3.07 12.17 -3.16
N LYS A 140 -2.81 12.83 -2.03
CA LYS A 140 -2.26 12.23 -0.79
C LYS A 140 -1.18 11.18 -1.10
N MET A 141 -0.22 11.56 -1.94
CA MET A 141 0.78 10.62 -2.46
C MET A 141 1.60 10.08 -1.30
N ASP A 142 1.70 8.75 -1.23
CA ASP A 142 2.62 8.08 -0.34
C ASP A 142 3.92 7.79 -1.07
N HIS A 143 3.94 6.84 -2.00
CA HIS A 143 5.11 6.52 -2.79
C HIS A 143 4.74 5.93 -4.15
N HIS A 144 5.72 5.80 -5.04
CA HIS A 144 5.58 4.96 -6.22
C HIS A 144 6.10 3.56 -5.88
N CYS A 145 5.26 2.54 -6.03
CA CYS A 145 5.59 1.18 -5.64
C CYS A 145 5.82 0.31 -6.88
N VAL A 146 7.06 -0.16 -7.04
CA VAL A 146 7.48 -0.97 -8.18
C VAL A 146 6.81 -2.35 -8.18
N TRP A 147 6.52 -2.91 -7.00
CA TRP A 147 5.89 -4.23 -6.84
C TRP A 147 4.44 -4.31 -7.34
N VAL A 148 3.74 -3.18 -7.33
CA VAL A 148 2.36 -3.06 -7.84
C VAL A 148 2.29 -2.21 -9.12
N VAL A 149 3.44 -1.74 -9.61
CA VAL A 149 3.58 -0.93 -10.83
C VAL A 149 2.65 0.29 -10.83
N ASN A 150 2.41 0.86 -9.66
CA ASN A 150 1.45 1.94 -9.48
C ASN A 150 1.93 2.89 -8.39
N CYS A 151 1.45 4.13 -8.45
CA CYS A 151 1.56 5.03 -7.32
C CYS A 151 0.59 4.55 -6.21
N VAL A 152 0.98 4.71 -4.95
CA VAL A 152 0.12 4.54 -3.78
C VAL A 152 -0.27 5.94 -3.30
N GLY A 153 -1.57 6.21 -3.27
CA GLY A 153 -2.13 7.53 -2.99
C GLY A 153 -3.50 7.44 -2.32
N ALA A 154 -4.25 8.53 -2.34
CA ALA A 154 -5.51 8.68 -1.62
C ALA A 154 -6.51 7.52 -1.86
N LEU A 155 -6.69 7.10 -3.11
CA LEU A 155 -7.79 6.20 -3.49
C LEU A 155 -7.44 4.70 -3.35
N ASN A 156 -6.17 4.35 -3.21
CA ASN A 156 -5.72 2.94 -3.15
C ASN A 156 -4.86 2.61 -1.92
N TYR A 157 -4.64 3.55 -1.00
CA TYR A 157 -3.79 3.31 0.17
C TYR A 157 -4.30 2.18 1.07
N LYS A 158 -5.62 2.08 1.28
CA LYS A 158 -6.21 0.95 2.03
C LYS A 158 -5.90 -0.40 1.38
N TYR A 159 -6.04 -0.48 0.06
CA TYR A 159 -5.77 -1.72 -0.68
C TYR A 159 -4.31 -2.12 -0.56
N PHE A 160 -3.41 -1.13 -0.60
CA PHE A 160 -1.99 -1.35 -0.34
C PHE A 160 -1.73 -1.90 1.07
N LEU A 161 -2.34 -1.32 2.10
CA LEU A 161 -2.18 -1.80 3.49
C LEU A 161 -2.72 -3.22 3.67
N LEU A 162 -3.86 -3.54 3.07
CA LEU A 162 -4.43 -4.89 3.09
C LEU A 162 -3.56 -5.87 2.32
N PHE A 163 -2.98 -5.46 1.18
CA PHE A 163 -2.02 -6.26 0.46
C PHE A 163 -0.80 -6.61 1.33
N LEU A 164 -0.21 -5.63 2.04
CA LEU A 164 0.89 -5.91 2.98
C LEU A 164 0.46 -6.86 4.11
N PHE A 165 -0.71 -6.62 4.71
CA PHE A 165 -1.23 -7.43 5.80
C PHE A 165 -1.46 -8.89 5.39
N TYR A 166 -2.16 -9.12 4.28
CA TYR A 166 -2.42 -10.48 3.79
C TYR A 166 -1.16 -11.15 3.24
N THR A 167 -0.22 -10.40 2.65
CA THR A 167 1.09 -10.94 2.27
C THR A 167 1.86 -11.42 3.50
N PHE A 168 1.89 -10.65 4.59
CA PHE A 168 2.54 -11.05 5.84
C PHE A 168 1.91 -12.33 6.42
N LEU A 169 0.57 -12.40 6.48
CA LEU A 169 -0.12 -13.58 7.00
C LEU A 169 0.14 -14.82 6.13
N GLU A 170 0.02 -14.69 4.81
CA GLU A 170 0.24 -15.78 3.86
C GLU A 170 1.68 -16.30 3.94
N THR A 171 2.66 -15.41 3.83
CA THR A 171 4.08 -15.79 3.88
C THR A 171 4.45 -16.41 5.23
N THR A 172 3.91 -15.91 6.34
CA THR A 172 4.10 -16.49 7.67
C THR A 172 3.48 -17.90 7.76
N LEU A 173 2.26 -18.09 7.24
CA LEU A 173 1.62 -19.40 7.19
C LEU A 173 2.47 -20.39 6.39
N VAL A 174 2.95 -19.99 5.20
CA VAL A 174 3.81 -20.83 4.36
C VAL A 174 5.10 -21.21 5.09
N SER A 175 5.79 -20.23 5.70
CA SER A 175 7.02 -20.49 6.46
C SER A 175 6.79 -21.46 7.62
N LEU A 176 5.74 -21.26 8.43
CA LEU A 176 5.43 -22.14 9.54
C LEU A 176 5.05 -23.55 9.06
N SER A 177 4.31 -23.65 7.95
CA SER A 177 3.87 -24.92 7.37
C SER A 177 5.04 -25.73 6.79
N LEU A 178 6.05 -25.06 6.24
CA LEU A 178 7.23 -25.70 5.65
C LEU A 178 8.40 -25.85 6.63
N LEU A 179 8.35 -25.25 7.82
CA LEU A 179 9.41 -25.32 8.83
C LEU A 179 9.85 -26.76 9.18
N PRO A 180 8.94 -27.75 9.36
CA PRO A 180 9.36 -29.12 9.63
C PRO A 180 10.20 -29.73 8.49
N HIS A 181 9.85 -29.43 7.23
CA HIS A 181 10.60 -29.90 6.06
C HIS A 181 11.97 -29.23 5.97
N PHE A 182 12.04 -27.94 6.32
CA PHE A 182 13.31 -27.21 6.39
C PHE A 182 14.24 -27.78 7.48
N ILE A 183 13.71 -28.08 8.68
CA ILE A 183 14.49 -28.72 9.75
C ILE A 183 14.97 -30.11 9.32
N ALA A 184 14.08 -30.91 8.73
CA ALA A 184 14.41 -32.24 8.24
C ALA A 184 15.50 -32.22 7.17
N PHE A 185 15.53 -31.20 6.31
CA PHE A 185 16.57 -31.03 5.29
C PHE A 185 18.00 -30.91 5.87
N PHE A 186 18.14 -30.34 7.07
CA PHE A 186 19.43 -30.20 7.77
C PHE A 186 19.68 -31.28 8.81
N SER A 187 18.75 -32.22 8.99
CA SER A 187 18.90 -33.32 9.93
C SER A 187 19.33 -34.57 9.16
N ASP A 188 19.96 -35.54 9.83
CA ASP A 188 20.33 -36.85 9.25
C ASP A 188 19.11 -37.75 8.94
N GLY A 189 17.91 -37.18 8.90
CA GLY A 189 16.65 -37.88 8.66
C GLY A 189 16.33 -38.04 7.17
N GLU A 190 15.41 -38.95 6.88
CA GLU A 190 14.89 -39.09 5.51
C GLU A 190 14.12 -37.83 5.11
N ILE A 191 14.50 -37.24 3.97
CA ILE A 191 13.79 -36.10 3.39
C ILE A 191 12.54 -36.65 2.68
N PRO A 192 11.31 -36.24 3.07
CA PRO A 192 10.11 -36.74 2.43
C PRO A 192 10.01 -36.31 0.96
N GLY A 193 9.74 -37.28 0.08
CA GLY A 193 9.43 -37.04 -1.33
C GLY A 193 10.65 -37.07 -2.26
N THR A 194 10.50 -36.45 -3.44
CA THR A 194 11.57 -36.41 -4.46
C THR A 194 12.56 -35.28 -4.19
N PRO A 195 13.79 -35.33 -4.73
CA PRO A 195 14.74 -34.21 -4.65
C PRO A 195 14.15 -32.89 -5.16
N GLY A 196 13.31 -32.93 -6.21
CA GLY A 196 12.62 -31.75 -6.72
C GLY A 196 11.61 -31.17 -5.73
N THR A 197 10.86 -32.03 -5.02
CA THR A 197 9.95 -31.62 -3.94
C THR A 197 10.73 -30.97 -2.80
N ALA A 198 11.83 -31.59 -2.36
CA ALA A 198 12.67 -31.05 -1.30
C ALA A 198 13.25 -29.68 -1.66
N ALA A 199 13.82 -29.55 -2.86
CA ALA A 199 14.36 -28.30 -3.37
C ALA A 199 13.29 -27.19 -3.45
N THR A 200 12.08 -27.53 -3.91
CA THR A 200 10.99 -26.57 -4.04
C THR A 200 10.45 -26.13 -2.67
N SER A 201 10.26 -27.06 -1.74
CA SER A 201 9.87 -26.75 -0.35
C SER A 201 10.91 -25.89 0.36
N PHE A 202 12.20 -26.18 0.17
CA PHE A 202 13.30 -25.39 0.71
C PHE A 202 13.30 -23.97 0.15
N LEU A 203 13.24 -23.82 -1.17
CA LEU A 203 13.19 -22.53 -1.84
C LEU A 203 11.97 -21.71 -1.38
N ALA A 204 10.79 -22.33 -1.34
CA ALA A 204 9.57 -21.69 -0.88
C ALA A 204 9.69 -21.25 0.59
N PHE A 205 10.23 -22.07 1.48
CA PHE A 205 10.45 -21.69 2.88
C PHE A 205 11.34 -20.46 3.00
N VAL A 206 12.52 -20.46 2.37
CA VAL A 206 13.49 -19.37 2.45
C VAL A 206 12.90 -18.07 1.89
N LEU A 207 12.27 -18.13 0.72
CA LEU A 207 11.64 -16.97 0.09
C LEU A 207 10.52 -16.39 0.98
N ASN A 208 9.60 -17.22 1.45
CA ASN A 208 8.48 -16.75 2.26
C ASN A 208 8.94 -16.23 3.63
N LEU A 209 9.98 -16.82 4.23
CA LEU A 209 10.52 -16.32 5.49
C LEU A 209 11.16 -14.93 5.31
N ALA A 210 11.93 -14.74 4.24
CA ALA A 210 12.51 -13.45 3.90
C ALA A 210 11.42 -12.39 3.65
N PHE A 211 10.36 -12.73 2.91
CA PHE A 211 9.23 -11.83 2.69
C PHE A 211 8.45 -11.55 3.97
N ALA A 212 8.18 -12.55 4.82
CA ALA A 212 7.46 -12.35 6.08
C ALA A 212 8.19 -11.35 6.98
N LEU A 213 9.51 -11.49 7.13
CA LEU A 213 10.33 -10.58 7.93
C LEU A 213 10.40 -9.17 7.33
N SER A 214 10.59 -9.06 6.01
CA SER A 214 10.66 -7.77 5.32
C SER A 214 9.32 -7.02 5.37
N VAL A 215 8.22 -7.70 5.04
CA VAL A 215 6.88 -7.13 5.01
C VAL A 215 6.41 -6.78 6.42
N LEU A 216 6.79 -7.54 7.46
CA LEU A 216 6.49 -7.17 8.85
C LEU A 216 7.06 -5.80 9.21
N GLY A 217 8.33 -5.54 8.88
CA GLY A 217 8.94 -4.23 9.11
C GLY A 217 8.22 -3.11 8.36
N PHE A 218 7.83 -3.38 7.11
CA PHE A 218 7.09 -2.43 6.28
C PHE A 218 5.67 -2.17 6.81
N LEU A 219 5.00 -3.20 7.33
CA LEU A 219 3.68 -3.10 7.95
C LEU A 219 3.74 -2.28 9.25
N ILE A 220 4.74 -2.51 10.11
CA ILE A 220 4.95 -1.73 11.34
C ILE A 220 5.15 -0.25 10.99
N MET A 221 5.97 0.04 9.98
CA MET A 221 6.20 1.40 9.51
C MET A 221 4.88 2.04 9.02
N HIS A 222 4.11 1.37 8.17
CA HIS A 222 2.84 1.91 7.70
C HIS A 222 1.76 2.03 8.79
N ILE A 223 1.71 1.14 9.77
CA ILE A 223 0.85 1.30 10.96
C ILE A 223 1.22 2.58 11.72
N SER A 224 2.51 2.87 11.88
CA SER A 224 2.97 4.12 12.51
C SER A 224 2.52 5.36 11.71
N LEU A 225 2.58 5.29 10.38
CA LEU A 225 2.14 6.35 9.48
C LEU A 225 0.62 6.58 9.54
N VAL A 226 -0.17 5.51 9.53
CA VAL A 226 -1.64 5.59 9.66
C VAL A 226 -2.01 6.17 11.02
N THR A 227 -1.38 5.70 12.11
CA THR A 227 -1.70 6.20 13.46
C THR A 227 -1.33 7.66 13.65
N ALA A 228 -0.30 8.16 12.94
CA ALA A 228 0.11 9.58 12.94
C ALA A 228 -0.54 10.42 11.82
N ASN A 229 -1.37 9.82 10.95
CA ASN A 229 -1.93 10.42 9.73
C ASN A 229 -0.91 11.14 8.85
N THR A 230 0.24 10.52 8.63
CA THR A 230 1.31 11.00 7.75
C THR A 230 1.48 10.04 6.58
N THR A 231 1.81 10.53 5.40
CA THR A 231 2.37 9.71 4.32
C THR A 231 3.87 9.49 4.54
N THR A 232 4.49 8.58 3.80
CA THR A 232 5.95 8.39 3.81
C THR A 232 6.71 9.67 3.43
N ILE A 233 6.25 10.40 2.40
CA ILE A 233 6.81 11.71 2.01
C ILE A 233 6.70 12.69 3.17
N GLU A 234 5.51 12.79 3.77
CA GLU A 234 5.28 13.72 4.87
C GLU A 234 6.09 13.34 6.11
N ALA A 235 6.26 12.06 6.42
CA ALA A 235 7.09 11.62 7.54
C ALA A 235 8.57 12.00 7.34
N TYR A 236 9.04 11.98 6.09
CA TYR A 236 10.37 12.47 5.74
C TYR A 236 10.47 14.00 5.87
N GLU A 237 9.47 14.74 5.37
CA GLU A 237 9.39 16.22 5.46
C GLU A 237 9.17 16.71 6.91
N LYS A 238 8.43 15.96 7.74
CA LYS A 238 7.98 16.27 9.11
C LYS A 238 9.10 16.35 10.15
N ARG A 239 10.34 15.92 9.83
CA ARG A 239 11.51 16.15 10.70
C ARG A 239 11.75 17.62 11.09
N THR A 240 10.96 18.54 10.53
CA THR A 240 11.02 20.00 10.71
C THR A 240 9.91 20.61 11.57
N THR A 241 8.86 19.88 12.02
CA THR A 241 7.70 20.48 12.73
C THR A 241 7.22 19.71 13.98
N ALA A 242 6.94 20.44 15.07
CA ALA A 242 6.60 19.85 16.39
C ALA A 242 5.13 19.36 16.54
N LYS A 243 4.18 19.86 15.74
CA LYS A 243 2.76 19.46 15.79
C LYS A 243 2.21 19.21 14.37
N TRP A 244 1.72 17.99 14.13
CA TRP A 244 1.18 17.60 12.82
C TRP A 244 -0.33 17.89 12.75
N ARG A 245 -0.73 18.82 11.89
CA ARG A 245 -2.13 19.31 11.81
C ARG A 245 -3.16 18.27 11.40
N TYR A 246 -2.76 17.24 10.65
CA TYR A 246 -3.66 16.18 10.20
C TYR A 246 -3.77 15.03 11.20
N ASP A 247 -2.98 15.02 12.28
CA ASP A 247 -3.16 14.04 13.34
C ASP A 247 -4.39 14.41 14.19
N LEU A 248 -5.48 13.66 14.00
CA LEU A 248 -6.76 13.83 14.70
C LEU A 248 -6.97 12.81 15.83
N GLY A 249 -5.93 12.06 16.19
CA GLY A 249 -5.98 10.93 17.11
C GLY A 249 -6.16 9.59 16.40
N LYS A 250 -5.54 8.54 16.97
CA LYS A 250 -5.34 7.21 16.36
C LYS A 250 -6.58 6.64 15.67
N LYS A 251 -7.75 6.68 16.35
CA LYS A 251 -9.01 6.15 15.81
C LYS A 251 -9.46 6.90 14.55
N ARG A 252 -9.53 8.24 14.62
CA ARG A 252 -9.97 9.06 13.48
C ARG A 252 -8.99 8.98 12.31
N ASN A 253 -7.70 8.89 12.60
CA ASN A 253 -6.67 8.71 11.58
C ASN A 253 -6.81 7.37 10.86
N PHE A 254 -7.11 6.30 11.60
CA PHE A 254 -7.40 4.98 11.03
C PHE A 254 -8.67 5.01 10.17
N GLU A 255 -9.76 5.59 10.68
CA GLU A 255 -11.04 5.71 9.96
C GLU A 255 -10.88 6.51 8.66
N GLN A 256 -10.02 7.54 8.61
CA GLN A 256 -9.69 8.27 7.37
C GLN A 256 -9.07 7.39 6.27
N VAL A 257 -8.55 6.22 6.61
CA VAL A 257 -8.00 5.26 5.64
C VAL A 257 -8.96 4.10 5.43
N PHE A 258 -9.52 3.52 6.50
CA PHE A 258 -10.28 2.27 6.41
C PHE A 258 -11.79 2.44 6.24
N GLY A 259 -12.31 3.66 6.44
CA GLY A 259 -13.74 3.94 6.50
C GLY A 259 -14.29 3.81 7.92
N MET A 260 -15.52 4.27 8.12
CA MET A 260 -16.22 4.16 9.40
C MET A 260 -16.93 2.81 9.56
N ASP A 261 -17.29 2.15 8.45
CA ASP A 261 -17.91 0.82 8.50
C ASP A 261 -16.87 -0.27 8.75
N LYS A 262 -16.91 -0.82 9.97
CA LYS A 262 -15.99 -1.88 10.44
C LYS A 262 -16.06 -3.15 9.61
N LYS A 263 -17.19 -3.44 8.96
CA LYS A 263 -17.36 -4.65 8.12
C LYS A 263 -16.38 -4.67 6.95
N TYR A 264 -15.98 -3.50 6.48
CA TYR A 264 -15.08 -3.34 5.34
C TYR A 264 -13.62 -3.18 5.74
N TRP A 265 -13.27 -3.16 7.04
CA TRP A 265 -11.88 -2.89 7.45
C TRP A 265 -10.87 -3.91 6.91
N PHE A 266 -11.27 -5.17 6.80
CA PHE A 266 -10.42 -6.24 6.29
C PHE A 266 -10.73 -6.62 4.84
N LEU A 267 -11.64 -5.91 4.19
CA LEU A 267 -11.99 -6.13 2.78
C LEU A 267 -11.38 -5.01 1.92
N PRO A 268 -10.84 -5.32 0.73
CA PRO A 268 -10.35 -4.32 -0.21
C PRO A 268 -11.53 -3.65 -0.95
N ALA A 269 -12.45 -3.09 -0.18
CA ALA A 269 -13.63 -2.38 -0.62
C ALA A 269 -14.05 -1.35 0.44
N TYR A 270 -14.90 -0.41 0.08
CA TYR A 270 -15.52 0.54 1.00
C TYR A 270 -17.04 0.40 0.94
N SER A 271 -17.72 0.83 2.00
CA SER A 271 -19.17 1.01 1.95
C SER A 271 -19.51 2.20 1.04
N GLU A 272 -20.64 2.14 0.35
CA GLU A 272 -21.20 3.26 -0.42
C GLU A 272 -21.32 4.55 0.42
N GLN A 273 -21.66 4.38 1.70
CA GLN A 273 -21.81 5.49 2.63
C GLN A 273 -20.47 6.17 2.94
N ASP A 274 -19.40 5.39 3.15
CA ASP A 274 -18.05 5.93 3.37
C ASP A 274 -17.56 6.68 2.12
N LEU A 275 -17.74 6.10 0.94
CA LEU A 275 -17.34 6.74 -0.34
C LEU A 275 -18.04 8.09 -0.57
N ARG A 276 -19.31 8.21 -0.17
CA ARG A 276 -20.09 9.46 -0.30
C ARG A 276 -19.75 10.50 0.77
N ARG A 277 -19.50 10.08 2.01
CA ARG A 277 -19.38 10.99 3.16
C ARG A 277 -17.96 11.43 3.46
N MET A 278 -16.96 10.65 3.06
CA MET A 278 -15.58 10.89 3.46
C MET A 278 -14.77 11.55 2.34
N LEU A 279 -14.75 12.89 2.32
CA LEU A 279 -13.92 13.67 1.38
C LEU A 279 -12.42 13.32 1.47
N ALA A 280 -11.95 12.87 2.64
CA ALA A 280 -10.59 12.39 2.82
C ALA A 280 -10.27 11.16 1.95
N LEU A 281 -11.26 10.32 1.64
CA LEU A 281 -11.11 9.19 0.71
C LEU A 281 -11.01 9.65 -0.74
N GLN A 282 -11.49 10.86 -1.07
CA GLN A 282 -11.35 11.45 -2.41
C GLN A 282 -9.99 12.16 -2.58
N GLY A 283 -9.29 12.45 -1.48
CA GLY A 283 -7.92 12.97 -1.50
C GLY A 283 -7.77 14.47 -1.79
N LEU A 284 -8.87 15.20 -1.94
CA LEU A 284 -8.87 16.64 -2.23
C LEU A 284 -8.88 17.50 -0.97
N GLU A 285 -9.57 17.03 0.06
CA GLU A 285 -9.70 17.72 1.34
C GLU A 285 -9.39 16.76 2.50
N HIS A 286 -8.76 17.32 3.54
CA HIS A 286 -8.34 16.57 4.70
C HIS A 286 -8.72 17.34 5.96
N PRO A 287 -9.52 16.75 6.87
CA PRO A 287 -9.81 17.39 8.13
C PRO A 287 -8.50 17.61 8.91
N SER A 288 -8.32 18.82 9.43
CA SER A 288 -7.16 19.20 10.24
C SER A 288 -7.63 19.78 11.58
N LYS A 289 -6.77 19.72 12.59
CA LYS A 289 -6.98 20.49 13.83
C LYS A 289 -7.11 21.98 13.49
N PRO A 290 -8.02 22.73 14.14
CA PRO A 290 -8.03 24.18 14.05
C PRO A 290 -6.69 24.72 14.52
N ASP A 291 -6.20 25.77 13.86
CA ASP A 291 -4.95 26.40 14.25
C ASP A 291 -5.13 27.01 15.64
N SER A 292 -4.30 26.60 16.61
CA SER A 292 -4.41 27.02 18.02
C SER A 292 -4.22 28.52 18.24
N ASN A 293 -3.86 29.28 17.20
CA ASN A 293 -3.75 30.74 17.22
C ASN A 293 -5.09 31.44 16.95
N MET A 294 -6.13 30.72 16.51
CA MET A 294 -7.46 31.27 16.23
C MET A 294 -8.40 31.23 17.45
N GLN A 295 -7.87 30.89 18.64
CA GLN A 295 -8.57 30.88 19.92
C GLN A 295 -8.07 31.98 20.89
N GLN A 296 -7.23 32.92 20.41
CA GLN A 296 -6.71 34.05 21.19
C GLN A 296 -7.08 35.43 20.61
N LEU A 297 -8.06 35.49 19.72
CA LEU A 297 -8.67 36.73 19.24
C LEU A 297 -10.10 36.85 19.76
#